data_AF-A0A7V6HEQ4-F1
#
_entry.id   AF-A0A7V6HEQ4-F1
#
_cell.length_a   1.000
_cell.length_b   1.000
_cell.length_c   1.000
_cell.angle_alpha   90.00
_cell.angle_beta   90.00
_cell.angle_gamma   90.00
#
_symmetry.space_group_name_H-M   'P 1'
#
loop_
_entity.id
_entity.type
_entity.pdbx_description
1 polymer ?
#
loop_
_entity_poly.entity_id
_entity_poly.type
_entity_poly.pdbx_seq_one_letter_code
_entity_poly.pdbx_strand_id
1 'polypeptide(L)' 'EFGVFEVTTRKARIGRNPNKPEDVVVIPVRRVVKFKPGKRMRDMLADDK' A
#
# COMPACT_ATOMS: atom_id res chain seq x y z
N GLU A 1 -0.03 -13.54 -17.29
CA GLU A 1 0.91 -12.65 -16.60
C GLU A 1 0.29 -12.17 -15.29
N PHE A 2 0.97 -12.41 -14.18
CA PHE A 2 0.45 -12.15 -12.84
C PHE A 2 0.73 -10.69 -12.41
N GLY A 3 1.98 -10.27 -12.40
CA GLY A 3 2.39 -8.92 -11.98
C GLY A 3 3.77 -8.91 -11.34
N VAL A 4 4.15 -7.76 -10.78
CA VAL A 4 5.47 -7.53 -10.18
C VAL A 4 5.32 -7.00 -8.75
N PHE A 5 6.17 -7.49 -7.85
CA PHE A 5 6.35 -6.93 -6.51
C PHE A 5 7.53 -5.97 -6.51
N GLU A 6 7.33 -4.77 -5.99
CA GLU A 6 8.36 -3.74 -5.86
C GLU A 6 8.49 -3.31 -4.40
N VAL A 7 9.70 -3.01 -3.97
CA VAL A 7 9.94 -2.40 -2.65
C VAL A 7 9.91 -0.88 -2.80
N THR A 8 9.05 -0.21 -2.03
CA THR A 8 8.93 1.25 -2.01
C THR A 8 9.19 1.81 -0.62
N THR A 9 9.87 2.94 -0.56
CA THR A 9 10.15 3.65 0.70
C THR A 9 8.99 4.59 1.01
N ARG A 10 8.29 4.36 2.13
CA ARG A 10 7.27 5.28 2.65
C ARG A 10 7.96 6.33 3.52
N LYS A 11 7.71 7.61 3.22
CA LYS A 11 8.20 8.75 4.00
C LYS A 11 7.63 8.75 5.41
N ALA A 12 8.37 9.34 6.35
CA ALA A 12 7.87 9.59 7.69
C ALA A 12 6.63 10.48 7.63
N ARG A 13 5.68 10.23 8.52
CA ARG A 13 4.43 10.99 8.61
C ARG A 13 3.88 10.98 10.02
N ILE A 14 3.00 11.92 10.29
CA ILE A 14 2.24 11.99 11.53
C ILE A 14 0.95 11.17 11.35
N GLY A 15 0.69 10.23 12.26
CA GLY A 15 -0.54 9.45 12.33
C GLY A 15 -1.29 9.73 13.63
N ARG A 16 -2.54 9.27 13.70
CA ARG A 16 -3.37 9.27 14.92
C ARG A 16 -3.66 7.84 15.32
N ASN A 17 -3.69 7.56 16.62
CA ASN A 17 -4.07 6.23 17.11
C ASN A 17 -5.56 5.97 16.82
N PRO A 18 -5.93 4.92 16.06
CA PRO A 18 -7.34 4.63 15.76
C PRO A 18 -8.21 4.44 17.00
N ASN A 19 -7.64 3.94 18.12
CA ASN A 19 -8.36 3.77 19.38
C ASN A 19 -8.45 5.07 20.21
N LYS A 20 -7.56 6.04 19.95
CA LYS A 20 -7.45 7.33 20.65
C LYS A 20 -7.07 8.43 19.65
N PRO A 21 -8.04 9.02 18.93
CA PRO A 21 -7.75 9.93 17.81
C PRO A 21 -6.95 11.19 18.18
N GLU A 22 -7.00 11.60 19.45
CA GLU A 22 -6.24 12.74 19.97
C GLU A 22 -4.75 12.42 20.16
N ASP A 23 -4.40 11.14 20.29
CA ASP A 23 -3.00 10.72 20.45
C ASP A 23 -2.31 10.73 19.09
N VAL A 24 -1.41 11.71 18.93
CA VAL A 24 -0.59 11.89 17.74
C VAL A 24 0.68 11.06 17.85
N VAL A 25 0.96 10.25 16.82
CA VAL A 25 2.11 9.33 16.77
C VAL A 25 2.97 9.63 15.54
N VAL A 26 4.29 9.69 15.73
CA VAL A 26 5.25 9.84 14.63
C VAL A 26 5.57 8.47 14.04
N ILE A 27 5.25 8.28 12.75
CA ILE A 27 5.52 7.04 12.02
C ILE A 27 6.82 7.23 11.23
N PRO A 28 7.88 6.45 11.51
CA PRO A 28 9.18 6.60 10.85
C PRO A 28 9.17 6.13 9.39
N VAL A 29 10.23 6.49 8.66
CA VAL A 29 10.48 6.00 7.30
C VAL A 29 10.64 4.49 7.32
N ARG A 30 9.97 3.79 6.40
CA ARG A 30 10.11 2.33 6.26
C ARG A 30 9.93 1.86 4.83
N ARG A 31 10.52 0.70 4.53
CA ARG A 31 10.32 -0.01 3.26
C ARG A 31 9.05 -0.85 3.35
N VAL A 32 8.22 -0.82 2.30
CA VAL A 32 7.01 -1.64 2.17
C VAL A 32 6.98 -2.28 0.79
N VAL A 33 6.34 -3.43 0.67
CA VAL A 33 6.13 -4.09 -0.63
C VAL A 33 4.87 -3.53 -1.29
N LYS A 34 4.96 -3.23 -2.58
CA LYS A 34 3.85 -2.81 -3.44
C LYS A 34 3.72 -3.82 -4.58
N PHE A 35 2.52 -4.34 -4.78
CA PHE A 35 2.21 -5.19 -5.93
C PHE A 35 1.65 -4.36 -7.08
N LYS A 36 2.12 -4.61 -8.30
CA LYS A 36 1.56 -4.08 -9.55
C LYS A 36 1.03 -5.26 -10.37
N PRO A 37 -0.31 -5.42 -10.49
CA PRO A 37 -0.88 -6.52 -11.26
C PRO A 37 -0.53 -6.36 -12.74
N GLY A 38 -0.20 -7.46 -13.41
CA GLY A 38 0.09 -7.53 -14.85
C GLY A 38 -1.18 -7.40 -15.69
N LYS A 39 -1.03 -7.21 -17.01
CA LYS A 39 -2.19 -6.95 -17.90
C LYS A 39 -3.24 -8.05 -17.81
N ARG A 40 -2.84 -9.32 -17.97
CA ARG A 40 -3.78 -10.46 -17.93
C ARG A 40 -4.56 -10.55 -16.62
N MET A 41 -3.93 -10.30 -15.46
CA MET A 41 -4.62 -10.33 -14.17
C MET A 41 -5.60 -9.17 -14.01
N ARG A 42 -5.29 -7.98 -14.52
CA ARG A 42 -6.21 -6.83 -14.49
C ARG A 42 -7.42 -7.07 -15.38
N ASP A 43 -7.20 -7.57 -16.60
CA ASP A 43 -8.26 -7.83 -17.57
C ASP A 43 -9.27 -8.86 -16.99
N MET A 44 -8.77 -9.96 -16.40
CA MET A 44 -9.62 -10.95 -15.71
C MET A 44 -10.47 -10.39 -14.56
N LEU A 45 -10.01 -9.36 -13.86
CA LEU A 45 -10.74 -8.74 -12.74
C LEU A 45 -11.69 -7.63 -13.20
N ALA A 46 -11.46 -7.04 -14.37
CA ALA A 46 -12.25 -5.94 -14.90
C ALA A 46 -13.49 -6.43 -15.66
N ASP A 47 -13.40 -7.62 -16.26
CA ASP A 47 -14.50 -8.25 -17.02
C ASP A 47 -15.55 -8.93 -16.11
N ASP A 48 -15.32 -9.00 -14.80
CA ASP A 48 -16.26 -9.49 -13.76
C ASP A 48 -17.27 -8.40 -13.33
N LYS A 49 -17.75 -7.59 -14.29
CA LYS A 49 -18.82 -6.60 -14.08
C LYS A 49 -20.05 -6.89 -14.92
#